data_AF-A0A7V1FXR9-F1
#
_entry.id   AF-A0A7V1FXR9-F1
#
_cell.length_a   1.000
_cell.length_b   1.000
_cell.length_c   1.000
_cell.angle_alpha   90.00
_cell.angle_beta   90.00
_cell.angle_gamma   90.00
#
_symmetry.space_group_name_H-M   'P 1'
#
loop_
_entity.id
_entity.type
_entity.pdbx_description
1 polymer ?
#
loop_
_entity_poly.entity_id
_entity_poly.type
_entity_poly.pdbx_seq_one_letter_code
_entity_poly.pdbx_strand_id
1 'polypeptide(L)'
;MDLLIFLLYASGAVGVALAGLLLRRIVAPQAPPPSPIPYECGEKPLGSAYAPFVWPYLRFVVLLLTLEAEALLALPWVWVYRSLPGPLLWVEITLLAGPLAVIYAFAWKVGWLSITPAPGRQTSSFPSPYRQLNAYLTSLGPKPSSYSSHPASEGSQPSLSETTAEQTPAAGAPQTPGAQYCAPGKTQSP
;
A
#
# COMPACT_ATOMS: atom_id res chain seq x y z
N MET A 1 -35.17 22.18 -17.41
CA MET A 1 -34.78 21.43 -18.62
C MET A 1 -33.33 20.97 -18.52
N ASP A 2 -32.41 21.81 -18.04
CA ASP A 2 -30.97 21.49 -17.95
C ASP A 2 -30.65 20.31 -17.05
N LEU A 3 -31.28 20.21 -15.88
CA LEU A 3 -31.09 19.06 -14.97
C LEU A 3 -31.51 17.72 -15.62
N LEU A 4 -32.52 17.75 -16.48
CA LEU A 4 -32.97 16.56 -17.22
C LEU A 4 -31.93 16.16 -18.27
N ILE A 5 -31.33 17.14 -18.95
CA ILE A 5 -30.23 16.91 -19.90
C ILE A 5 -28.99 16.36 -19.18
N PHE A 6 -28.63 16.89 -18.01
CA PHE A 6 -27.54 16.37 -17.19
C PHE A 6 -27.79 14.93 -16.74
N LEU A 7 -29.01 14.65 -16.25
CA LEU A 7 -29.40 13.30 -15.84
C LEU A 7 -29.36 12.33 -17.01
N LEU A 8 -29.84 12.75 -18.18
CA LEU A 8 -29.79 11.96 -19.41
C LEU A 8 -28.34 11.63 -19.79
N TYR A 9 -27.44 12.62 -19.78
CA TYR A 9 -26.03 12.41 -20.11
C TYR A 9 -25.33 11.48 -19.10
N ALA A 10 -25.54 11.70 -17.80
CA ALA A 10 -24.98 10.84 -16.75
C ALA A 10 -25.49 9.39 -16.87
N SER A 11 -26.80 9.22 -17.09
CA SER A 11 -27.40 7.89 -17.30
C SER A 11 -26.88 7.22 -18.58
N GLY A 12 -26.62 8.00 -19.65
CA GLY A 12 -26.00 7.52 -20.87
C GLY A 12 -24.58 7.00 -20.64
N ALA A 13 -23.75 7.72 -19.88
CA ALA A 13 -22.40 7.29 -19.54
C ALA A 13 -22.40 5.97 -18.73
N VAL A 14 -23.27 5.87 -17.73
CA VAL A 14 -23.48 4.62 -16.96
C VAL A 14 -23.99 3.52 -17.87
N GLY A 15 -24.94 3.83 -18.75
CA GLY A 15 -25.51 2.90 -19.73
C GLY A 15 -24.47 2.32 -20.67
N VAL A 16 -23.55 3.13 -21.19
CA VAL A 16 -22.44 2.67 -22.03
C VAL A 16 -21.50 1.74 -21.26
N ALA A 17 -21.14 2.08 -20.02
CA ALA A 17 -20.29 1.22 -19.18
C ALA A 17 -20.96 -0.13 -18.91
N LEU A 18 -22.25 -0.13 -18.55
CA LEU A 18 -23.02 -1.35 -18.32
C LEU A 18 -23.21 -2.16 -19.62
N ALA A 19 -23.48 -1.51 -20.74
CA ALA A 19 -23.59 -2.16 -22.04
C ALA A 19 -22.28 -2.86 -22.42
N GLY A 20 -21.12 -2.26 -22.14
CA GLY A 20 -19.82 -2.91 -22.33
C GLY A 20 -19.65 -4.18 -21.49
N LEU A 21 -20.07 -4.14 -20.22
CA LEU A 21 -20.04 -5.31 -19.32
C LEU A 21 -21.01 -6.41 -19.76
N LEU A 22 -22.22 -6.03 -20.21
CA LEU A 22 -23.22 -6.95 -20.74
C LEU A 22 -22.77 -7.58 -22.05
N LEU A 23 -22.22 -6.78 -22.96
CA LEU A 23 -21.68 -7.26 -24.22
C LEU A 23 -20.54 -8.24 -23.97
N ARG A 24 -19.63 -7.95 -23.03
CA ARG A 24 -18.62 -8.91 -22.57
C ARG A 24 -19.25 -10.20 -22.05
N ARG A 25 -20.30 -10.14 -21.22
CA ARG A 25 -20.98 -11.32 -20.68
C ARG A 25 -21.63 -12.21 -21.75
N ILE A 26 -22.11 -11.61 -22.84
CA ILE A 26 -22.81 -12.29 -23.94
C ILE A 26 -21.82 -12.83 -24.99
N VAL A 27 -20.82 -12.04 -25.37
CA VAL A 27 -19.89 -12.37 -26.46
C VAL A 27 -18.69 -13.19 -25.97
N ALA A 28 -18.23 -12.99 -24.73
CA ALA A 28 -17.05 -13.70 -24.24
C ALA A 28 -17.40 -15.17 -23.89
N PRO A 29 -16.54 -16.13 -24.29
CA PRO A 29 -16.68 -17.52 -23.85
C PRO A 29 -16.60 -17.59 -22.32
N GLN A 30 -17.60 -18.19 -21.70
CA GLN A 30 -17.60 -18.41 -20.25
C GLN A 30 -16.77 -19.66 -19.93
N ALA A 31 -15.46 -19.47 -19.75
CA ALA A 31 -14.58 -20.52 -19.23
C ALA A 31 -14.52 -20.45 -17.70
N PRO A 32 -14.69 -21.57 -16.97
CA PRO A 32 -14.45 -21.59 -15.54
C PRO A 32 -12.99 -21.23 -15.24
N PRO A 33 -12.71 -20.47 -14.17
CA PRO A 33 -11.34 -20.12 -13.82
C PRO A 33 -10.54 -21.41 -13.52
N PRO A 34 -9.28 -21.51 -13.97
CA PRO A 34 -8.46 -22.71 -13.78
C PRO A 34 -8.14 -23.00 -12.31
N SER A 35 -8.25 -22.01 -11.43
CA SER A 35 -8.12 -22.18 -9.98
C SER A 35 -8.86 -21.05 -9.25
N PRO A 36 -9.49 -21.33 -8.09
CA PRO A 36 -10.10 -20.29 -7.25
C PRO A 36 -9.08 -19.50 -6.42
N ILE A 37 -7.80 -19.91 -6.42
CA ILE A 37 -6.76 -19.24 -5.63
C ILE A 37 -6.18 -18.03 -6.38
N PRO A 38 -5.93 -16.91 -5.68
CA PRO A 38 -5.20 -15.77 -6.23
C PRO A 38 -3.83 -16.20 -6.80
N TYR A 39 -3.49 -15.65 -7.96
CA TYR A 39 -2.21 -15.91 -8.63
C TYR A 39 -1.13 -15.05 -7.98
N GLU A 40 -0.22 -15.68 -7.24
CA GLU A 40 0.89 -14.94 -6.62
C GLU A 40 2.23 -15.25 -7.31
N CYS A 41 2.51 -16.51 -7.63
CA CYS A 41 3.69 -16.97 -8.39
C CYS A 41 3.53 -18.41 -8.93
N GLY A 42 2.29 -18.90 -9.10
CA GLY A 42 2.01 -20.32 -9.36
C GLY A 42 2.07 -21.22 -8.10
N GLU A 43 2.44 -20.64 -6.95
CA GLU A 43 2.33 -21.27 -5.64
C GLU A 43 0.99 -20.93 -4.96
N LYS A 44 0.60 -21.75 -3.98
CA LYS A 44 -0.60 -21.49 -3.17
C LYS A 44 -0.33 -20.30 -2.23
N PRO A 45 -1.24 -19.32 -2.14
CA PRO A 45 -1.05 -18.14 -1.30
C PRO A 45 -0.81 -18.53 0.15
N LEU A 46 0.15 -17.86 0.78
CA LEU A 46 0.53 -18.12 2.16
C LEU A 46 -0.15 -17.13 3.08
N GLY A 47 -1.15 -17.62 3.81
CA GLY A 47 -1.90 -16.82 4.76
C GLY A 47 -3.11 -16.13 4.14
N SER A 48 -3.67 -15.19 4.90
CA SER A 48 -4.86 -14.44 4.53
C SER A 48 -4.51 -13.22 3.70
N ALA A 49 -5.22 -13.01 2.58
CA ALA A 49 -5.16 -11.77 1.81
C ALA A 49 -5.70 -10.55 2.59
N TYR A 50 -6.38 -10.78 3.72
CA TYR A 50 -6.93 -9.75 4.60
C TYR A 50 -5.99 -9.43 5.78
N ALA A 51 -4.70 -9.65 5.62
CA ALA A 51 -3.71 -9.25 6.63
C ALA A 51 -3.63 -7.72 6.72
N PRO A 52 -3.46 -7.16 7.93
CA PRO A 52 -3.29 -5.73 8.09
C PRO A 52 -1.99 -5.27 7.44
N PHE A 53 -2.12 -4.47 6.38
CA PHE A 53 -1.00 -3.73 5.80
C PHE A 53 -0.83 -2.40 6.55
N VAL A 54 0.39 -1.89 6.64
CA VAL A 54 0.65 -0.52 7.14
C VAL A 54 0.51 0.46 5.99
N TRP A 55 -0.32 1.49 6.11
CA TRP A 55 -0.62 2.43 5.03
C TRP A 55 0.19 3.74 5.21
N PRO A 56 1.45 3.81 4.75
CA PRO A 56 2.32 4.99 4.98
C PRO A 56 1.79 6.28 4.33
N TYR A 57 0.81 6.18 3.44
CA TYR A 57 0.19 7.30 2.74
C TYR A 57 -1.01 7.90 3.46
N LEU A 58 -1.45 7.34 4.60
CA LEU A 58 -2.58 7.89 5.37
C LEU A 58 -2.36 9.36 5.77
N ARG A 59 -1.11 9.77 6.03
CA ARG A 59 -0.75 11.17 6.30
C ARG A 59 -1.07 12.13 5.15
N PHE A 60 -0.95 11.68 3.90
CA PHE A 60 -1.31 12.48 2.73
C PHE A 60 -2.83 12.53 2.54
N VAL A 61 -3.55 11.46 2.89
CA VAL A 61 -5.02 11.44 2.83
C VAL A 61 -5.61 12.46 3.80
N VAL A 62 -5.11 12.51 5.04
CA VAL A 62 -5.57 13.51 6.02
C VAL A 62 -5.25 14.93 5.55
N LEU A 63 -4.06 15.16 4.99
CA LEU A 63 -3.67 16.47 4.46
C LEU A 63 -4.58 16.91 3.29
N LEU A 64 -4.85 16.01 2.35
CA LEU A 64 -5.74 16.26 1.22
C LEU A 64 -7.17 16.53 1.70
N LEU A 65 -7.68 15.72 2.64
CA LEU A 65 -9.02 15.89 3.19
C LEU A 65 -9.20 17.25 3.86
N THR A 66 -8.19 17.71 4.59
CA THR A 66 -8.21 19.07 5.18
C THR A 66 -8.13 20.16 4.11
N LEU A 67 -7.30 19.99 3.08
CA LEU A 67 -7.23 20.92 1.96
C LEU A 67 -8.57 21.02 1.19
N GLU A 68 -9.26 19.90 1.00
CA GLU A 68 -10.59 19.87 0.36
C GLU A 68 -11.63 20.61 1.20
N ALA A 69 -11.60 20.46 2.52
CA ALA A 69 -12.49 21.21 3.42
C ALA A 69 -12.28 22.73 3.30
N GLU A 70 -11.02 23.19 3.23
CA GLU A 70 -10.71 24.61 3.03
C GLU A 70 -11.14 25.12 1.65
N ALA A 71 -11.02 24.28 0.60
CA ALA A 71 -11.50 24.64 -0.73
C ALA A 71 -13.04 24.83 -0.77
N LEU A 72 -13.78 24.03 0.00
CA LEU A 72 -15.23 24.20 0.15
C LEU A 72 -15.59 25.48 0.91
N LEU A 73 -14.81 25.85 1.94
CA LEU A 73 -14.98 27.10 2.67
C LEU A 73 -14.69 28.33 1.78
N ALA A 74 -13.78 28.20 0.81
CA ALA A 74 -13.49 29.26 -0.15
C ALA A 74 -14.62 29.50 -1.17
N LEU A 75 -15.54 28.54 -1.37
CA LEU A 75 -16.63 28.67 -2.35
C LEU A 75 -17.52 29.90 -2.14
N PRO A 76 -18.16 30.14 -0.97
CA PRO A 76 -19.01 31.31 -0.76
C PRO A 76 -18.26 32.63 -0.97
N TRP A 77 -16.96 32.67 -0.67
CA TRP A 77 -16.14 33.85 -0.87
C TRP A 77 -16.01 34.23 -2.36
N VAL A 78 -15.85 33.25 -3.26
CA VAL A 78 -15.77 33.50 -4.72
C VAL A 78 -17.02 34.21 -5.24
N TRP A 79 -18.18 33.99 -4.64
CA TRP A 79 -19.43 34.64 -5.04
C TRP A 79 -19.58 36.06 -4.50
N VAL A 80 -18.98 36.38 -3.36
CA VAL A 80 -19.26 37.61 -2.59
C VAL A 80 -18.04 38.54 -2.45
N TYR A 81 -16.85 38.15 -2.93
CA TYR A 81 -15.60 38.94 -2.78
C TYR A 81 -15.70 40.40 -3.24
N ARG A 82 -16.55 40.70 -4.24
CA ARG A 82 -16.72 42.06 -4.77
C ARG A 82 -17.50 43.01 -3.86
N SER A 83 -18.33 42.47 -2.97
CA SER A 83 -19.17 43.26 -2.06
C SER A 83 -18.62 43.33 -0.63
N LEU A 84 -17.50 42.66 -0.37
CA LEU A 84 -16.88 42.63 0.96
C LEU A 84 -15.99 43.86 1.17
N PRO A 85 -16.08 44.54 2.34
CA PRO A 85 -15.16 45.62 2.69
C PRO A 85 -13.74 45.08 2.88
N GLY A 86 -12.74 45.86 2.46
CA GLY A 86 -11.31 45.48 2.49
C GLY A 86 -10.80 44.79 3.77
N PRO A 87 -11.07 45.26 4.99
CA PRO A 87 -10.60 44.59 6.21
C PRO A 87 -11.21 43.20 6.40
N LEU A 88 -12.47 42.99 5.99
CA LEU A 88 -13.12 41.69 6.09
C LEU A 88 -12.53 40.68 5.11
N LEU A 89 -12.04 41.16 3.96
CA LEU A 89 -11.31 40.35 2.98
C LEU A 89 -10.02 39.75 3.58
N TRP A 90 -9.26 40.55 4.35
CA TRP A 90 -8.06 40.09 5.04
C TRP A 90 -8.35 39.06 6.12
N VAL A 91 -9.45 39.25 6.86
CA VAL A 91 -9.91 38.29 7.88
C VAL A 91 -10.24 36.95 7.22
N GLU A 92 -10.99 36.95 6.12
CA GLU A 92 -11.36 35.70 5.43
C GLU A 92 -10.16 34.98 4.82
N ILE A 93 -9.23 35.71 4.17
CA ILE A 93 -8.00 35.10 3.66
C ILE A 93 -7.19 34.46 4.79
N THR A 94 -7.13 35.10 5.95
CA THR A 94 -6.43 34.56 7.12
C THR A 94 -7.15 33.34 7.70
N LEU A 95 -8.48 33.35 7.70
CA LEU A 95 -9.29 32.24 8.20
C LEU A 95 -9.20 31.00 7.29
N LEU A 96 -9.15 31.18 5.97
CA LEU A 96 -8.99 30.11 4.98
C LEU A 96 -7.54 29.59 4.89
N ALA A 97 -6.56 30.51 4.82
CA ALA A 97 -5.17 30.12 4.61
C ALA A 97 -4.45 29.76 5.92
N GLY A 98 -4.89 30.29 7.06
CA GLY A 98 -4.23 30.12 8.36
C GLY A 98 -4.17 28.67 8.82
N PRO A 99 -5.30 27.95 8.97
CA PRO A 99 -5.31 26.55 9.38
C PRO A 99 -4.51 25.66 8.43
N LEU A 100 -4.65 25.86 7.11
CA LEU A 100 -3.89 25.15 6.09
C LEU A 100 -2.38 25.37 6.24
N ALA A 101 -1.94 26.62 6.43
CA ALA A 101 -0.54 26.96 6.62
C ALA A 101 0.03 26.32 7.90
N VAL A 102 -0.74 26.31 9.00
CA VAL A 102 -0.33 25.69 10.27
C VAL A 102 -0.15 24.18 10.12
N ILE A 103 -1.14 23.50 9.53
CA ILE A 103 -1.10 22.04 9.33
C ILE A 103 0.03 21.66 8.38
N TYR A 104 0.20 22.40 7.28
CA TYR A 104 1.28 22.18 6.32
C TYR A 104 2.65 22.41 6.93
N ALA A 105 2.84 23.51 7.68
CA ALA A 105 4.10 23.78 8.38
C ALA A 105 4.42 22.70 9.42
N PHE A 106 3.42 22.24 10.17
CA PHE A 106 3.57 21.11 11.09
C PHE A 106 3.99 19.84 10.36
N ALA A 107 3.29 19.47 9.29
CA ALA A 107 3.59 18.28 8.49
C ALA A 107 5.01 18.34 7.91
N TRP A 108 5.48 19.52 7.48
CA TRP A 108 6.86 19.72 7.03
C TRP A 108 7.86 19.47 8.16
N LYS A 109 7.64 20.09 9.33
CA LYS A 109 8.54 19.98 10.48
C LYS A 109 8.68 18.55 10.98
N VAL A 110 7.60 17.77 10.95
CA VAL A 110 7.60 16.36 11.39
C VAL A 110 8.11 15.41 10.28
N GLY A 111 8.37 15.91 9.07
CA GLY A 111 8.82 15.08 7.95
C GLY A 111 7.72 14.18 7.38
N TRP A 112 6.45 14.56 7.55
CA TRP A 112 5.33 13.79 6.98
C TRP A 112 5.29 13.83 5.46
N LEU A 113 5.98 14.78 4.84
CA LEU A 113 6.06 14.90 3.39
C LEU A 113 7.12 13.98 2.76
N SER A 114 8.07 13.44 3.53
CA SER A 114 9.10 12.55 2.97
C SER A 114 8.53 11.17 2.76
N ILE A 115 8.76 10.54 1.60
CA ILE A 115 8.41 9.14 1.34
C ILE A 115 9.42 8.26 2.08
N THR A 116 9.28 8.18 3.41
CA THR A 116 10.07 7.28 4.23
C THR A 116 9.36 5.92 4.22
N PRO A 117 10.03 4.83 3.82
CA PRO A 117 9.46 3.50 4.02
C PRO A 117 9.15 3.32 5.51
N ALA A 118 7.96 2.80 5.83
CA ALA A 118 7.52 2.68 7.21
C ALA A 118 8.59 1.94 8.06
N PRO A 119 9.05 2.52 9.18
CA PRO A 119 9.97 1.81 10.07
C PRO A 119 9.22 0.65 10.70
N GLY A 120 9.73 -0.56 10.48
CA GLY A 120 9.08 -1.79 10.91
C GLY A 120 8.31 -2.48 9.78
N ARG A 121 9.03 -2.91 8.73
CA ARG A 121 8.68 -4.18 8.10
C ARG A 121 8.76 -5.21 9.22
N GLN A 122 7.62 -5.62 9.78
CA GLN A 122 7.58 -6.85 10.55
C GLN A 122 8.18 -7.90 9.62
N THR A 123 9.35 -8.42 9.98
CA THR A 123 9.92 -9.57 9.30
C THR A 123 8.83 -10.61 9.33
N SER A 124 8.17 -10.85 8.20
CA SER A 124 7.08 -11.81 8.11
C SER A 124 7.61 -13.09 8.73
N SER A 125 7.09 -13.44 9.90
CA SER A 125 7.42 -14.69 10.56
C SER A 125 6.89 -15.78 9.65
N PHE A 126 7.73 -16.26 8.73
CA PHE A 126 7.36 -17.30 7.80
C PHE A 126 6.80 -18.48 8.60
N PRO A 127 5.64 -19.06 8.19
CA PRO A 127 5.06 -20.21 8.87
C PRO A 127 6.08 -21.34 9.05
N SER A 128 5.90 -22.17 10.09
CA SER A 128 6.82 -23.24 10.54
C SER A 128 7.53 -24.04 9.43
N PRO A 129 6.89 -24.43 8.31
CA PRO A 129 7.57 -25.19 7.24
C PRO A 129 8.68 -24.40 6.54
N TYR A 130 8.46 -23.10 6.31
CA TYR A 130 9.36 -22.25 5.51
C TYR A 130 10.54 -21.73 6.33
N ARG A 131 10.38 -21.61 7.66
CA ARG A 131 11.48 -21.28 8.58
C ARG A 131 12.57 -22.36 8.55
N GLN A 132 12.15 -23.62 8.55
CA GLN A 132 13.07 -24.76 8.49
C GLN A 132 13.76 -24.85 7.13
N LEU A 133 13.02 -24.62 6.05
CA LEU A 133 13.58 -24.60 4.70
C LEU A 133 14.64 -23.49 4.56
N ASN A 134 14.38 -22.29 5.06
CA ASN A 134 15.36 -21.20 4.98
C ASN A 134 16.63 -21.52 5.80
N ALA A 135 16.47 -22.06 7.00
CA ALA A 135 17.59 -22.54 7.81
C ALA A 135 18.39 -23.64 7.10
N TYR A 136 17.69 -24.57 6.44
CA TYR A 136 18.29 -25.63 5.64
C TYR A 136 19.05 -25.08 4.43
N LEU A 137 18.44 -24.20 3.63
CA LEU A 137 19.09 -23.56 2.48
C LEU A 137 20.32 -22.74 2.89
N THR A 138 20.24 -22.07 4.04
CA THR A 138 21.38 -21.33 4.61
C THR A 138 22.50 -22.29 5.05
N SER A 139 22.15 -23.47 5.55
CA SER A 139 23.11 -24.51 5.95
C SER A 139 23.78 -25.22 4.77
N LEU A 140 23.15 -25.23 3.59
CA LEU A 140 23.71 -25.84 2.38
C LEU A 140 24.90 -25.07 1.79
N GLY A 141 25.15 -23.85 2.27
CA GLY A 141 26.16 -22.97 1.71
C GLY A 141 25.82 -22.53 0.27
N PRO A 142 26.64 -21.66 -0.33
CA PRO A 142 26.43 -21.21 -1.70
C PRO A 142 26.49 -22.41 -2.65
N LYS A 143 25.39 -22.70 -3.34
CA LYS A 143 25.39 -23.64 -4.46
C LYS A 143 26.33 -23.10 -5.53
N PRO A 144 27.29 -23.87 -6.08
CA PRO A 144 28.07 -23.41 -7.21
C PRO A 144 27.10 -23.10 -8.35
N SER A 145 26.98 -21.82 -8.68
CA SER A 145 26.11 -21.35 -9.74
C SER A 145 26.68 -21.82 -11.07
N SER A 146 26.12 -22.89 -11.62
CA SER A 146 26.30 -23.24 -13.04
C SER A 146 25.50 -22.31 -13.96
N TYR A 147 25.26 -21.07 -13.52
CA TYR A 147 24.64 -20.04 -14.31
C TYR A 147 25.77 -19.27 -14.97
N SER A 148 25.97 -19.51 -16.27
CA SER A 148 26.80 -18.66 -17.11
C SER A 148 26.20 -17.25 -17.05
N SER A 149 26.87 -16.34 -16.34
CA SER A 149 26.60 -14.93 -16.45
C SER A 149 26.76 -14.53 -17.91
N HIS A 150 25.65 -14.19 -18.57
CA HIS A 150 25.74 -13.16 -19.59
C HIS A 150 26.32 -11.91 -18.91
N PRO A 151 27.31 -11.24 -19.53
CA PRO A 151 28.07 -10.20 -18.87
C PRO A 151 27.14 -9.11 -18.35
N ALA A 152 27.20 -8.90 -17.04
CA ALA A 152 26.74 -7.68 -16.41
C ALA A 152 27.59 -6.55 -16.98
N SER A 153 26.95 -5.63 -17.70
CA SER A 153 27.53 -4.36 -18.07
C SER A 153 27.97 -3.62 -16.80
N GLU A 154 29.26 -3.31 -16.74
CA GLU A 154 29.93 -2.46 -15.74
C GLU A 154 29.11 -1.21 -15.38
N GLY A 155 29.06 -0.91 -14.09
CA GLY A 155 28.40 0.29 -13.59
C GLY A 155 28.40 0.43 -12.07
N SER A 156 29.60 0.50 -11.49
CA SER A 156 29.93 1.28 -10.29
C SER A 156 29.29 0.89 -8.94
N GLN A 157 30.06 0.13 -8.14
CA GLN A 157 30.03 0.31 -6.68
C GLN A 157 30.65 1.65 -6.30
N PRO A 158 30.28 2.21 -5.14
CA PRO A 158 31.26 2.81 -4.26
C PRO A 158 31.25 2.12 -2.89
N SER A 159 32.44 1.69 -2.48
CA SER A 159 32.78 1.19 -1.16
C SER A 159 33.38 2.30 -0.28
N LEU A 160 33.52 1.97 1.02
CA LEU A 160 34.26 2.64 2.11
C LEU A 160 33.40 3.58 2.98
N SER A 161 33.37 3.50 4.31
CA SER A 161 34.36 2.97 5.26
C SER A 161 33.74 2.67 6.64
N GLU A 162 34.38 1.76 7.37
CA GLU A 162 34.12 1.31 8.74
C GLU A 162 34.15 2.43 9.79
N THR A 163 33.45 2.25 10.93
CA THR A 163 33.93 2.55 12.30
C THR A 163 32.92 2.06 13.37
N THR A 164 33.36 1.04 14.11
CA THR A 164 33.22 0.84 15.58
C THR A 164 31.84 0.68 16.25
N ALA A 165 31.57 -0.58 16.61
CA ALA A 165 31.10 -1.13 17.89
C ALA A 165 30.11 -0.36 18.77
N GLU A 166 28.99 -1.03 19.13
CA GLU A 166 28.64 -1.28 20.55
C GLU A 166 27.65 -2.46 20.67
N GLN A 167 28.01 -3.47 21.48
CA GLN A 167 27.19 -4.62 21.90
C GLN A 167 26.39 -4.29 23.19
N THR A 168 25.40 -5.13 23.55
CA THR A 168 24.92 -5.52 24.93
C THR A 168 23.36 -5.44 25.08
N PRO A 169 22.64 -6.31 25.84
CA PRO A 169 22.18 -7.63 25.40
C PRO A 169 20.69 -7.93 25.72
N ALA A 170 20.28 -9.16 25.37
CA ALA A 170 19.07 -9.93 25.68
C ALA A 170 18.13 -9.51 26.85
N ALA A 171 16.81 -9.61 26.59
CA ALA A 171 15.79 -9.87 27.62
C ALA A 171 14.57 -10.65 27.07
N GLY A 172 14.47 -11.92 27.50
CA GLY A 172 13.26 -12.72 27.80
C GLY A 172 12.03 -12.72 26.88
N ALA A 173 11.81 -13.85 26.18
CA ALA A 173 10.48 -14.24 25.68
C ALA A 173 9.79 -15.22 26.66
N PRO A 174 8.49 -15.05 26.99
CA PRO A 174 7.72 -16.09 27.65
C PRO A 174 7.32 -17.19 26.66
N GLN A 175 7.51 -18.44 27.07
CA GLN A 175 7.11 -19.65 26.36
C GLN A 175 5.60 -19.91 26.56
N THR A 176 4.89 -20.29 25.49
CA THR A 176 3.54 -20.89 25.60
C THR A 176 3.46 -22.11 24.65
N PRO A 177 2.86 -23.24 25.08
CA PRO A 177 3.24 -24.57 24.61
C PRO A 177 2.42 -25.08 23.41
N GLY A 178 3.11 -25.86 22.56
CA GLY A 178 2.62 -27.08 21.92
C GLY A 178 1.29 -27.06 21.14
N ALA A 179 1.36 -26.75 19.85
CA ALA A 179 0.39 -27.27 18.87
C ALA A 179 1.06 -28.38 18.06
N GLN A 180 0.72 -29.60 18.44
CA GLN A 180 1.20 -30.87 17.90
C GLN A 180 0.58 -31.10 16.52
N TYR A 181 1.40 -31.03 15.46
CA TYR A 181 0.93 -31.33 14.10
C TYR A 181 1.12 -32.82 13.80
N CYS A 182 0.04 -33.43 13.29
CA CYS A 182 -0.10 -34.84 12.95
C CYS A 182 0.96 -35.33 11.95
N ALA A 183 1.49 -36.52 12.22
CA ALA A 183 2.39 -37.25 11.34
C ALA A 183 1.68 -37.76 10.06
N PRO A 184 2.37 -37.84 8.91
CA PRO A 184 1.80 -38.45 7.70
C PRO A 184 1.84 -39.99 7.81
N GLY A 185 0.64 -40.59 7.83
CA GLY A 185 0.46 -42.05 7.74
C GLY A 185 0.83 -42.57 6.34
N LYS A 186 1.61 -43.67 6.33
CA LYS A 186 2.01 -44.43 5.14
C LYS A 186 0.87 -45.35 4.67
N THR A 187 0.75 -45.51 3.34
CA THR A 187 0.26 -46.69 2.57
C THR A 187 -1.21 -47.13 2.81
N GLN A 188 -2.00 -47.59 1.84
CA GLN A 188 -1.74 -48.66 0.88
C GLN A 188 -2.90 -48.73 -0.14
N SER A 189 -2.59 -49.02 -1.41
CA SER A 189 -3.56 -49.40 -2.45
C SER A 189 -4.26 -50.73 -2.13
N PRO A 190 -5.44 -50.97 -2.72
CA PRO A 190 -5.73 -52.21 -3.42
C PRO A 190 -5.66 -52.02 -4.95
#